data_AF-A0A0T5NVF0-F1
#
_entry.id   AF-A0A0T5NVF0-F1
#
_cell.length_a   1.000
_cell.length_b   1.000
_cell.length_c   1.000
_cell.angle_alpha   90.00
_cell.angle_beta   90.00
_cell.angle_gamma   90.00
#
_symmetry.space_group_name_H-M   'P 1'
#
loop_
_entity.id
_entity.type
_entity.pdbx_description
1 polymer ?
#
loop_
_entity_poly.entity_id
_entity_poly.type
_entity_poly.pdbx_seq_one_letter_code
_entity_poly.pdbx_strand_id
1 'polypeptide(L)'
;MSPRLGLRLRIFLFFCLSAAGAVALAGAALWFGWSRADPALPAAPFLTAFLVFALLNTGLLVGVWLLFDENFAKPIEMISANLRLRAHSGVDKDLCPESTKYLGDLAPAADAVTRTLSAGVMDTAAQVARETERLRTETRRLTSLLTEIPVATILVNPAQEIVLYDGQAADILRQIAPPRLKAPLGDYFDAASLAAAQDQLTRTGAEISTDLHDHSGARRYKVRLKPLGEGGYMLLLDTQETEVDPTKARPLVYDFALMDTAQACDILDAPLNTLCCVAFDTETTGLSPAEDRVIQLGAVRILNGRIVEGEVIDTYVDPGRPIPPASTNIHRITDDHVRNAPDFDTVGRDFHHFAREAVLVAHNAPFDIAFFRRSADRMGVTWDHPVLDTVLLSAVVFGTTADHSLDALCDRLGVTIPPEMRHTALGDAQATAEALVKLIPLLQGKGLRTFGQVIAETKRHGRLIQDLNTPHG
;
A
#
# COMPACT_ATOMS: atom_id res chain seq x y z
N MET A 1 18.52 -40.79 18.11
CA MET A 1 17.49 -40.58 17.07
C MET A 1 16.17 -41.12 17.59
N SER A 2 15.37 -40.28 18.24
CA SER A 2 14.01 -40.68 18.65
C SER A 2 13.14 -40.73 17.39
N PRO A 3 12.36 -41.80 17.15
CA PRO A 3 11.49 -41.88 15.98
C PRO A 3 10.50 -40.73 16.06
N ARG A 4 10.61 -39.76 15.13
CA ARG A 4 9.66 -38.66 15.04
C ARG A 4 8.30 -39.29 14.69
N LEU A 5 7.40 -39.40 15.66
CA LEU A 5 6.03 -39.85 15.42
C LEU A 5 5.45 -39.04 14.24
N GLY A 6 4.87 -39.72 13.26
CA GLY A 6 4.27 -39.06 12.10
C GLY A 6 3.13 -38.13 12.51
N LEU A 7 2.90 -37.06 11.75
CA LEU A 7 1.89 -36.03 12.02
C LEU A 7 0.50 -36.64 12.31
N ARG A 8 0.08 -37.60 11.46
CA ARG A 8 -1.20 -38.31 11.62
C ARG A 8 -1.30 -39.06 12.95
N LEU A 9 -0.21 -39.68 13.40
CA LEU A 9 -0.18 -40.42 14.66
C LEU A 9 -0.20 -39.48 15.87
N ARG A 10 0.45 -38.31 15.78
CA ARG A 10 0.37 -37.29 16.85
C ARG A 10 -1.03 -36.70 16.96
N ILE A 11 -1.65 -36.36 15.83
CA ILE A 11 -3.03 -35.88 15.78
C ILE A 11 -3.97 -36.94 16.34
N PHE A 12 -3.81 -38.20 15.93
CA PHE A 12 -4.60 -39.31 16.47
C PHE A 12 -4.44 -39.47 17.98
N LEU A 13 -3.19 -39.49 18.49
CA LEU A 13 -2.92 -39.59 19.93
C LEU A 13 -3.48 -38.40 20.72
N PHE A 14 -3.46 -37.20 20.12
CA PHE A 14 -4.08 -36.02 20.70
C PHE A 14 -5.60 -36.19 20.83
N PHE A 15 -6.30 -36.64 19.78
CA PHE A 15 -7.73 -36.94 19.85
C PHE A 15 -8.05 -38.07 20.84
N CYS A 16 -7.21 -39.10 20.92
CA CYS A 16 -7.33 -40.15 21.93
C CYS A 16 -7.18 -39.59 23.35
N LEU A 17 -6.23 -38.67 23.58
CA LEU A 17 -6.03 -38.03 24.88
C LEU A 17 -7.21 -37.13 25.25
N SER A 18 -7.74 -36.34 24.31
CA SER A 18 -8.93 -35.53 24.53
C SER A 18 -10.16 -36.39 24.84
N ALA A 19 -10.35 -37.49 24.12
CA ALA A 19 -11.43 -38.44 24.38
C ALA A 19 -11.29 -39.11 25.77
N ALA A 20 -10.07 -39.53 26.14
CA ALA A 20 -9.80 -40.07 27.46
C ALA A 20 -10.05 -39.03 28.58
N GLY A 21 -9.67 -37.77 28.34
CA GLY A 21 -9.96 -36.66 29.24
C GLY A 21 -11.46 -36.45 29.45
N ALA A 22 -12.25 -36.47 28.37
CA ALA A 22 -13.71 -36.38 28.45
C ALA A 22 -14.33 -37.55 29.23
N VAL A 23 -13.87 -38.79 29.00
CA VAL A 23 -14.34 -39.97 29.74
C VAL A 23 -13.99 -39.87 31.23
N ALA A 24 -12.78 -39.41 31.57
CA ALA A 24 -12.36 -39.21 32.94
C ALA A 24 -13.19 -38.13 33.65
N LEU A 25 -13.48 -37.01 32.96
CA LEU A 25 -14.37 -35.96 33.46
C LEU A 25 -15.79 -36.48 33.70
N ALA A 26 -16.33 -37.30 32.80
CA ALA A 26 -17.64 -37.92 32.97
C ALA A 26 -17.68 -38.82 34.20
N GLY A 27 -16.66 -39.67 34.38
CA GLY A 27 -16.54 -40.53 35.57
C GLY A 27 -16.42 -39.72 36.87
N ALA A 28 -15.58 -38.69 36.89
CA ALA A 28 -15.39 -37.81 38.04
C ALA A 28 -16.68 -37.05 38.39
N ALA A 29 -17.40 -36.55 37.38
CA ALA A 29 -18.66 -35.84 37.58
C ALA A 29 -19.76 -36.76 38.12
N LEU A 30 -19.86 -38.00 37.61
CA LEU A 30 -20.78 -39.01 38.14
C LEU A 30 -20.45 -39.39 39.58
N TRP A 31 -19.17 -39.59 39.90
CA TRP A 31 -18.72 -39.86 41.26
C TRP A 31 -19.02 -38.68 42.21
N PHE A 32 -18.76 -37.45 41.77
CA PHE A 32 -19.07 -36.25 42.54
C PHE A 32 -20.57 -36.09 42.79
N GLY A 33 -21.39 -36.28 41.75
CA GLY A 33 -22.85 -36.26 41.88
C GLY A 33 -23.34 -37.32 42.88
N TRP A 34 -22.82 -38.55 42.78
CA TRP A 34 -23.14 -39.63 43.71
C TRP A 34 -22.73 -39.33 45.16
N SER A 35 -21.55 -38.73 45.37
CA SER A 35 -21.05 -38.37 46.71
C SER A 35 -21.91 -37.32 47.42
N ARG A 36 -22.73 -36.58 46.67
CA ARG A 36 -23.64 -35.53 47.14
C ARG A 36 -25.10 -35.99 47.17
N ALA A 37 -25.36 -37.29 47.06
CA ALA A 37 -26.71 -37.80 46.95
C ALA A 37 -27.54 -37.64 48.23
N ASP A 38 -28.70 -37.00 48.08
CA ASP A 38 -29.69 -36.83 49.13
C ASP A 38 -30.87 -37.80 48.88
N PRO A 39 -31.20 -38.69 49.83
CA PRO A 39 -32.35 -39.60 49.72
C PRO A 39 -33.69 -38.90 49.45
N ALA A 40 -33.83 -37.62 49.82
CA ALA A 40 -35.05 -36.85 49.59
C ALA A 40 -35.22 -36.40 48.13
N LEU A 41 -34.14 -36.38 47.33
CA LEU A 41 -34.14 -35.91 45.93
C LEU A 41 -33.36 -36.88 45.03
N PRO A 42 -33.97 -38.01 44.61
CA PRO A 42 -33.27 -39.08 43.90
C PRO A 42 -32.73 -38.67 42.52
N ALA A 43 -33.24 -37.59 41.91
CA ALA A 43 -32.76 -37.07 40.63
C ALA A 43 -31.62 -36.04 40.75
N ALA A 44 -31.41 -35.43 41.93
CA ALA A 44 -30.42 -34.37 42.12
C ALA A 44 -28.95 -34.77 41.83
N PRO A 45 -28.50 -36.01 42.14
CA PRO A 45 -27.13 -36.46 41.82
C PRO A 45 -26.82 -36.43 40.33
N PHE A 46 -27.77 -36.86 39.50
CA PHE A 46 -27.61 -36.93 38.05
C PHE A 46 -27.57 -35.53 37.43
N LEU A 47 -28.41 -34.61 37.93
CA LEU A 47 -28.42 -33.22 37.46
C LEU A 47 -27.12 -32.51 37.83
N THR A 48 -26.61 -32.75 39.04
CA THR A 48 -25.34 -32.18 39.51
C THR A 48 -24.15 -32.73 38.72
N ALA A 49 -24.11 -34.04 38.47
CA ALA A 49 -23.10 -34.67 37.63
C ALA A 49 -23.12 -34.12 36.19
N PHE A 50 -24.32 -33.97 35.61
CA PHE A 50 -24.47 -33.41 34.27
C PHE A 50 -23.93 -31.98 34.18
N LEU A 51 -24.28 -31.10 35.12
CA LEU A 51 -23.82 -29.71 35.14
C LEU A 51 -22.30 -29.61 35.30
N VAL A 52 -21.72 -30.39 36.23
CA VAL A 52 -20.26 -30.42 36.44
C VAL A 52 -19.54 -30.94 35.21
N PHE A 53 -20.03 -32.03 34.60
CA PHE A 53 -19.46 -32.56 33.37
C PHE A 53 -19.56 -31.56 32.23
N ALA A 54 -20.72 -30.94 32.01
CA ALA A 54 -20.93 -29.98 30.95
C ALA A 54 -19.97 -28.79 31.05
N LEU A 55 -19.79 -28.24 32.26
CA LEU A 55 -18.86 -27.13 32.50
C LEU A 55 -17.40 -27.54 32.23
N LEU A 56 -16.94 -28.63 32.83
CA LEU A 56 -15.55 -29.08 32.72
C LEU A 56 -15.20 -29.54 31.30
N ASN A 57 -16.12 -30.26 30.64
CA ASN A 57 -15.93 -30.71 29.27
C ASN A 57 -15.93 -29.54 28.28
N THR A 58 -16.74 -28.51 28.52
CA THR A 58 -16.70 -27.27 27.71
C THR A 58 -15.35 -26.57 27.87
N GLY A 59 -14.83 -26.45 29.10
CA GLY A 59 -13.50 -25.89 29.35
C GLY A 59 -12.39 -26.69 28.66
N LEU A 60 -12.45 -28.03 28.71
CA LEU A 60 -11.53 -28.91 28.02
C LEU A 60 -11.57 -28.70 26.50
N LEU A 61 -12.77 -28.61 25.90
CA LEU A 61 -12.94 -28.37 24.46
C LEU A 61 -12.37 -27.03 24.03
N VAL A 62 -12.63 -25.96 24.79
CA VAL A 62 -12.06 -24.62 24.52
C VAL A 62 -10.53 -24.65 24.63
N GLY A 63 -9.97 -25.30 25.66
CA GLY A 63 -8.53 -25.43 25.81
C GLY A 63 -7.87 -26.23 24.69
N VAL A 64 -8.50 -27.33 24.26
CA VAL A 64 -8.08 -28.15 23.11
C VAL A 64 -8.13 -27.34 21.82
N TRP A 65 -9.19 -26.55 21.61
CA TRP A 65 -9.34 -25.69 20.44
C TRP A 65 -8.24 -24.62 20.40
N LEU A 66 -7.98 -23.91 21.49
CA LEU A 66 -6.90 -22.91 21.58
C LEU A 66 -5.53 -23.53 21.27
N LEU A 67 -5.27 -24.72 21.82
CA LEU A 67 -4.00 -25.41 21.60
C LEU A 67 -3.86 -25.89 20.15
N PHE A 68 -4.95 -26.31 19.51
CA PHE A 68 -4.96 -26.65 18.08
C PHE A 68 -4.76 -25.41 17.20
N ASP A 69 -5.44 -24.31 17.51
CA ASP A 69 -5.36 -23.06 16.74
C ASP A 69 -3.93 -22.49 16.73
N GLU A 70 -3.29 -22.41 17.91
CA GLU A 70 -1.91 -21.92 18.07
C GLU A 70 -0.87 -22.82 17.38
N ASN A 71 -1.02 -24.14 17.47
CA ASN A 71 0.02 -25.07 17.02
C ASN A 71 -0.18 -25.59 15.59
N PHE A 72 -1.38 -25.43 15.01
CA PHE A 72 -1.71 -25.95 13.68
C PHE A 72 -2.31 -24.89 12.76
N ALA A 73 -3.39 -24.20 13.16
CA ALA A 73 -4.11 -23.30 12.26
C ALA A 73 -3.26 -22.07 11.87
N LYS A 74 -2.78 -21.30 12.86
CA LYS A 74 -1.95 -20.11 12.61
C LYS A 74 -0.66 -20.44 11.84
N PRO A 75 0.09 -21.51 12.18
CA PRO A 75 1.28 -21.90 11.40
C PRO A 75 0.98 -22.27 9.94
N ILE A 76 -0.13 -22.95 9.66
CA ILE A 76 -0.52 -23.30 8.28
C ILE A 76 -0.84 -22.05 7.46
N GLU A 77 -1.60 -21.11 8.03
CA GLU A 77 -1.89 -19.83 7.39
C GLU A 77 -0.61 -19.04 7.08
N MET A 78 0.33 -19.02 8.03
CA MET A 78 1.62 -18.37 7.87
C MET A 78 2.46 -19.01 6.76
N ILE A 79 2.56 -20.36 6.69
CA ILE A 79 3.27 -21.04 5.60
C ILE A 79 2.60 -20.75 4.25
N SER A 80 1.28 -20.77 4.17
CA SER A 80 0.53 -20.44 2.95
C SER A 80 0.82 -19.01 2.49
N ALA A 81 0.86 -18.04 3.41
CA ALA A 81 1.22 -16.66 3.12
C ALA A 81 2.67 -16.54 2.61
N ASN A 82 3.62 -17.21 3.25
CA ASN A 82 5.03 -17.23 2.84
C ASN A 82 5.26 -17.90 1.48
N LEU A 83 4.55 -18.99 1.17
CA LEU A 83 4.61 -19.62 -0.15
C LEU A 83 4.10 -18.68 -1.24
N ARG A 84 3.03 -17.92 -0.97
CA ARG A 84 2.50 -16.92 -1.92
C ARG A 84 3.46 -15.75 -2.10
N LEU A 85 4.07 -15.27 -1.02
CA LEU A 85 5.15 -14.27 -1.04
C LEU A 85 6.27 -14.73 -1.96
N ARG A 86 6.89 -15.87 -1.69
CA ARG A 86 7.98 -16.39 -2.52
C ARG A 86 7.58 -16.56 -4.00
N ALA A 87 6.36 -17.01 -4.28
CA ALA A 87 5.89 -17.23 -5.65
C ALA A 87 5.65 -15.94 -6.45
N HIS A 88 5.31 -14.82 -5.80
CA HIS A 88 4.91 -13.58 -6.50
C HIS A 88 5.84 -12.39 -6.26
N SER A 89 6.51 -12.31 -5.11
CA SER A 89 7.41 -11.20 -4.75
C SER A 89 8.89 -11.57 -4.74
N GLY A 90 9.24 -12.86 -4.90
CA GLY A 90 10.64 -13.33 -4.94
C GLY A 90 11.40 -13.17 -3.62
N VAL A 91 10.72 -12.82 -2.53
CA VAL A 91 11.31 -12.58 -1.20
C VAL A 91 11.65 -13.93 -0.55
N ASP A 92 12.94 -14.16 -0.29
CA ASP A 92 13.42 -15.38 0.36
C ASP A 92 13.67 -15.13 1.85
N LYS A 93 12.69 -15.46 2.70
CA LYS A 93 12.83 -15.43 4.16
C LYS A 93 12.66 -16.85 4.70
N ASP A 94 13.63 -17.29 5.50
CA ASP A 94 13.60 -18.63 6.10
C ASP A 94 12.35 -18.81 6.98
N LEU A 95 11.70 -19.97 6.87
CA LEU A 95 10.61 -20.33 7.77
C LEU A 95 11.14 -20.40 9.20
N CYS A 96 10.58 -19.60 10.11
CA CYS A 96 10.95 -19.67 11.54
C CYS A 96 10.83 -21.12 12.07
N PRO A 97 11.91 -21.72 12.59
CA PRO A 97 11.91 -23.11 13.03
C PRO A 97 10.96 -23.40 14.20
N GLU A 98 10.71 -22.39 15.05
CA GLU A 98 9.92 -22.56 16.27
C GLU A 98 8.42 -22.71 16.01
N SER A 99 7.86 -21.95 15.07
CA SER A 99 6.42 -21.96 14.76
C SER A 99 5.98 -23.10 13.84
N THR A 100 6.92 -23.82 13.21
CA THR A 100 6.64 -24.93 12.28
C THR A 100 6.90 -26.32 12.87
N LYS A 101 7.34 -26.38 14.14
CA LYS A 101 7.75 -27.59 14.87
C LYS A 101 6.72 -28.74 14.81
N TYR A 102 5.43 -28.41 14.74
CA TYR A 102 4.33 -29.37 14.75
C TYR A 102 3.79 -29.77 13.38
N LEU A 103 4.26 -29.14 12.28
CA LEU A 103 3.74 -29.38 10.92
C LEU A 103 4.40 -30.56 10.19
N GLY A 104 5.37 -31.23 10.82
CA GLY A 104 6.03 -32.40 10.24
C GLY A 104 6.76 -32.10 8.94
N ASP A 105 6.56 -32.94 7.91
CA ASP A 105 7.28 -32.84 6.63
C ASP A 105 6.70 -31.77 5.68
N LEU A 106 5.57 -31.16 6.04
CA LEU A 106 4.93 -30.13 5.22
C LEU A 106 5.81 -28.88 5.08
N ALA A 107 6.43 -28.43 6.17
CA ALA A 107 7.32 -27.27 6.16
C ALA A 107 8.57 -27.48 5.28
N PRO A 108 9.36 -28.57 5.43
CA PRO A 108 10.50 -28.80 4.55
C PRO A 108 10.12 -29.14 3.10
N ALA A 109 8.97 -29.78 2.84
CA ALA A 109 8.50 -30.03 1.47
C ALA A 109 8.05 -28.75 0.77
N ALA A 110 7.31 -27.88 1.48
CA ALA A 110 6.93 -26.56 1.02
C ALA A 110 8.18 -25.74 0.66
N ASP A 111 9.17 -25.73 1.56
CA ASP A 111 10.44 -25.03 1.39
C ASP A 111 11.24 -25.55 0.17
N ALA A 112 11.34 -26.88 -0.01
CA ALA A 112 12.02 -27.47 -1.16
C ALA A 112 11.35 -27.14 -2.51
N VAL A 113 10.02 -27.19 -2.57
CA VAL A 113 9.26 -26.77 -3.77
C VAL A 113 9.46 -25.29 -4.04
N THR A 114 9.47 -24.46 -2.99
CA THR A 114 9.70 -23.02 -3.18
C THR A 114 11.11 -22.72 -3.67
N ARG A 115 12.16 -23.33 -3.11
CA ARG A 115 13.54 -23.13 -3.58
C ARG A 115 13.71 -23.51 -5.05
N THR A 116 13.05 -24.58 -5.50
CA THR A 116 13.10 -25.02 -6.90
C THR A 116 12.36 -24.05 -7.82
N LEU A 117 11.19 -23.56 -7.40
CA LEU A 117 10.42 -22.58 -8.16
C LEU A 117 11.13 -21.22 -8.20
N SER A 118 11.70 -20.76 -7.08
CA SER A 118 12.51 -19.55 -6.98
C SER A 118 13.74 -19.61 -7.86
N ALA A 119 14.44 -20.76 -7.93
CA ALA A 119 15.57 -20.93 -8.84
C ALA A 119 15.17 -20.77 -10.32
N GLY A 120 14.02 -21.32 -10.74
CA GLY A 120 13.52 -21.18 -12.11
C GLY A 120 12.99 -19.77 -12.44
N VAL A 121 12.27 -19.15 -11.50
CA VAL A 121 11.76 -17.78 -11.63
C VAL A 121 12.90 -16.76 -11.61
N MET A 122 13.93 -16.94 -10.77
CA MET A 122 15.11 -16.07 -10.72
C MET A 122 15.94 -16.15 -12.01
N ASP A 123 16.07 -17.31 -12.63
CA ASP A 123 16.81 -17.43 -13.90
C ASP A 123 16.07 -16.72 -15.05
N THR A 124 14.74 -16.87 -15.10
CA THR A 124 13.88 -16.18 -16.05
C THR A 124 13.84 -14.67 -15.77
N ALA A 125 13.72 -14.26 -14.51
CA ALA A 125 13.72 -12.86 -14.09
C ALA A 125 15.09 -12.20 -14.31
N ALA A 126 16.19 -12.90 -14.09
CA ALA A 126 17.53 -12.40 -14.39
C ALA A 126 17.74 -12.23 -15.91
N GLN A 127 17.16 -13.11 -16.72
CA GLN A 127 17.18 -12.96 -18.18
C GLN A 127 16.33 -11.76 -18.64
N VAL A 128 15.11 -11.62 -18.12
CA VAL A 128 14.25 -10.45 -18.39
C VAL A 128 14.91 -9.18 -17.88
N ALA A 129 15.49 -9.17 -16.68
CA ALA A 129 16.16 -8.02 -16.09
C ALA A 129 17.39 -7.59 -16.91
N ARG A 130 18.18 -8.53 -17.45
CA ARG A 130 19.30 -8.21 -18.34
C ARG A 130 18.82 -7.55 -19.64
N GLU A 131 17.74 -8.03 -20.24
CA GLU A 131 17.15 -7.42 -21.44
C GLU A 131 16.47 -6.07 -21.12
N THR A 132 15.82 -5.96 -19.97
CA THR A 132 15.17 -4.72 -19.53
C THR A 132 16.21 -3.67 -19.15
N GLU A 133 17.33 -4.04 -18.53
CA GLU A 133 18.41 -3.12 -18.21
C GLU A 133 19.16 -2.69 -19.46
N ARG A 134 19.32 -3.58 -20.44
CA ARG A 134 19.85 -3.21 -21.75
C ARG A 134 18.94 -2.21 -22.46
N LEU A 135 17.63 -2.49 -22.52
CA LEU A 135 16.63 -1.56 -23.03
C LEU A 135 16.59 -0.25 -22.23
N ARG A 136 16.68 -0.29 -20.90
CA ARG A 136 16.72 0.91 -20.04
C ARG A 136 17.99 1.71 -20.24
N THR A 137 19.14 1.07 -20.42
CA THR A 137 20.41 1.75 -20.68
C THR A 137 20.37 2.40 -22.06
N GLU A 138 19.78 1.72 -23.04
CA GLU A 138 19.60 2.24 -24.39
C GLU A 138 18.56 3.38 -24.43
N THR A 139 17.43 3.23 -23.72
CA THR A 139 16.45 4.29 -23.49
C THR A 139 17.09 5.45 -22.74
N ARG A 140 17.83 5.23 -21.64
CA ARG A 140 18.52 6.28 -20.87
C ARG A 140 19.55 7.02 -21.73
N ARG A 141 20.21 6.32 -22.67
CA ARG A 141 21.10 6.91 -23.69
C ARG A 141 20.32 7.72 -24.73
N LEU A 142 19.17 7.23 -25.20
CA LEU A 142 18.28 7.96 -26.11
C LEU A 142 17.65 9.18 -25.42
N THR A 143 17.26 9.06 -24.15
CA THR A 143 16.75 10.15 -23.31
C THR A 143 17.83 11.21 -23.10
N SER A 144 19.08 10.80 -22.84
CA SER A 144 20.23 11.71 -22.73
C SER A 144 20.51 12.47 -24.03
N LEU A 145 20.23 11.88 -25.20
CA LEU A 145 20.34 12.55 -26.50
C LEU A 145 19.13 13.45 -26.79
N LEU A 146 17.94 13.10 -26.27
CA LEU A 146 16.73 13.94 -26.34
C LEU A 146 16.82 15.16 -25.41
N THR A 147 17.71 15.15 -24.40
CA THR A 147 17.89 16.27 -23.45
C THR A 147 18.64 17.47 -24.06
N GLU A 148 19.21 17.33 -25.27
CA GLU A 148 19.84 18.45 -25.99
C GLU A 148 18.83 19.30 -26.80
N ILE A 149 17.54 18.93 -26.80
CA ILE A 149 16.49 19.73 -27.45
C ILE A 149 15.87 20.67 -26.41
N PRO A 150 15.92 22.01 -26.62
CA PRO A 150 15.38 23.02 -25.70
C PRO A 150 13.86 23.14 -25.85
N VAL A 151 13.15 22.02 -25.74
CA VAL A 151 11.70 21.96 -25.89
C VAL A 151 11.19 20.97 -24.86
N ALA A 152 10.35 21.45 -23.95
CA ALA A 152 9.67 20.62 -22.97
C ALA A 152 8.64 19.74 -23.68
N THR A 153 8.72 18.43 -23.48
CA THR A 153 7.90 17.45 -24.20
C THR A 153 6.89 16.78 -23.27
N ILE A 154 5.63 16.78 -23.67
CA ILE A 154 4.52 16.06 -23.03
C ILE A 154 3.83 15.20 -24.09
N LEU A 155 3.56 13.95 -23.76
CA LEU A 155 2.80 13.01 -24.59
C LEU A 155 1.41 12.81 -24.01
N VAL A 156 0.40 12.83 -24.87
CA VAL A 156 -1.01 12.84 -24.47
C VAL A 156 -1.78 11.75 -25.18
N ASN A 157 -2.60 11.00 -24.45
CA ASN A 157 -3.49 9.99 -25.03
C ASN A 157 -4.77 10.64 -25.63
N PRO A 158 -5.63 9.88 -26.32
CA PRO A 158 -6.91 10.39 -26.84
C PRO A 158 -7.84 10.96 -25.75
N ALA A 159 -7.72 10.50 -24.51
CA ALA A 159 -8.51 10.94 -23.36
C ALA A 159 -8.00 12.27 -22.74
N GLN A 160 -7.01 12.92 -23.35
CA GLN A 160 -6.39 14.16 -22.86
C GLN A 160 -5.57 13.99 -21.57
N GLU A 161 -5.13 12.78 -21.28
CA GLU A 161 -4.31 12.48 -20.10
C GLU A 161 -2.82 12.41 -20.46
N ILE A 162 -1.98 12.85 -19.51
CA ILE A 162 -0.53 12.82 -19.65
C ILE A 162 -0.01 11.37 -19.56
N VAL A 163 0.64 10.90 -20.62
CA VAL A 163 1.25 9.56 -20.72
C VAL A 163 2.74 9.61 -20.43
N LEU A 164 3.38 10.72 -20.79
CA LEU A 164 4.81 10.94 -20.61
C LEU A 164 5.09 12.43 -20.52
N TYR A 165 6.08 12.80 -19.71
CA TYR A 165 6.66 14.12 -19.69
C TYR A 165 8.16 14.03 -19.39
N ASP A 166 8.95 14.91 -19.99
CA ASP A 166 10.37 15.06 -19.64
C ASP A 166 10.54 16.01 -18.45
N GLY A 167 11.78 16.14 -17.95
CA GLY A 167 12.04 17.02 -16.81
C GLY A 167 11.83 18.51 -17.09
N GLN A 168 11.97 18.98 -18.33
CA GLN A 168 11.70 20.39 -18.68
C GLN A 168 10.19 20.67 -18.62
N ALA A 169 9.38 19.72 -19.10
CA ALA A 169 7.94 19.77 -18.95
C ALA A 169 7.53 19.68 -17.48
N ALA A 170 8.18 18.84 -16.67
CA ALA A 170 7.93 18.78 -15.23
C ALA A 170 8.12 20.14 -14.54
N ASP A 171 9.16 20.89 -14.91
CA ASP A 171 9.45 22.21 -14.33
C ASP A 171 8.41 23.27 -14.75
N ILE A 172 7.90 23.21 -15.98
CA ILE A 172 6.79 24.09 -16.42
C ILE A 172 5.51 23.73 -15.68
N LEU A 173 5.15 22.44 -15.65
CA LEU A 173 3.93 21.98 -15.00
C LEU A 173 3.94 22.32 -13.51
N ARG A 174 5.07 22.12 -12.80
CA ARG A 174 5.24 22.41 -11.37
C ARG A 174 5.01 23.88 -11.01
N GLN A 175 5.16 24.81 -11.95
CA GLN A 175 4.82 26.22 -11.74
C GLN A 175 3.30 26.47 -11.67
N ILE A 176 2.51 25.52 -12.15
CA ILE A 176 1.05 25.53 -12.14
C ILE A 176 0.54 24.61 -11.03
N ALA A 177 0.94 23.33 -11.07
CA ALA A 177 0.57 22.31 -10.09
C ALA A 177 1.54 21.11 -10.16
N PRO A 178 1.59 20.22 -9.14
CA PRO A 178 2.47 19.05 -9.19
C PRO A 178 2.26 18.20 -10.45
N PRO A 179 3.31 17.90 -11.26
CA PRO A 179 3.19 17.08 -12.47
C PRO A 179 2.86 15.63 -12.11
N ARG A 180 1.98 14.99 -12.88
CA ARG A 180 1.63 13.59 -12.69
C ARG A 180 1.11 12.90 -13.96
N LEU A 181 1.47 11.63 -14.13
CA LEU A 181 0.94 10.74 -15.15
C LEU A 181 -0.55 10.52 -14.92
N LYS A 182 -1.27 10.27 -16.02
CA LYS A 182 -2.74 10.12 -16.04
C LYS A 182 -3.52 11.37 -15.64
N ALA A 183 -2.86 12.52 -15.37
CA ALA A 183 -3.61 13.75 -15.17
C ALA A 183 -4.19 14.26 -16.50
N PRO A 184 -5.46 14.71 -16.51
CA PRO A 184 -5.99 15.47 -17.62
C PRO A 184 -5.17 16.75 -17.83
N LEU A 185 -4.87 17.12 -19.07
CA LEU A 185 -4.19 18.39 -19.36
C LEU A 185 -4.97 19.62 -18.90
N GLY A 186 -6.29 19.49 -18.77
CA GLY A 186 -7.16 20.53 -18.22
C GLY A 186 -6.90 20.86 -16.74
N ASP A 187 -6.15 20.02 -16.01
CA ASP A 187 -5.68 20.37 -14.66
C ASP A 187 -4.61 21.46 -14.68
N TYR A 188 -3.87 21.61 -15.80
CA TYR A 188 -2.76 22.55 -15.92
C TYR A 188 -3.09 23.75 -16.83
N PHE A 189 -3.75 23.50 -17.95
CA PHE A 189 -4.08 24.54 -18.93
C PHE A 189 -5.58 24.79 -19.02
N ASP A 190 -5.96 25.99 -19.43
CA ASP A 190 -7.36 26.36 -19.56
C ASP A 190 -8.08 25.50 -20.62
N ALA A 191 -9.29 25.06 -20.30
CA ALA A 191 -10.05 24.16 -21.16
C ALA A 191 -10.40 24.76 -22.52
N ALA A 192 -10.53 26.08 -22.62
CA ALA A 192 -10.91 26.77 -23.85
C ALA A 192 -9.76 26.79 -24.87
N SER A 193 -8.54 27.10 -24.43
CA SER A 193 -7.36 27.08 -25.30
C SER A 193 -6.99 25.66 -25.72
N LEU A 194 -7.12 24.69 -24.81
CA LEU A 194 -6.92 23.27 -25.12
C LEU A 194 -7.91 22.78 -26.18
N ALA A 195 -9.21 23.06 -26.02
CA ALA A 195 -10.23 22.66 -26.98
C ALA A 195 -9.99 23.31 -28.36
N ALA A 196 -9.68 24.61 -28.39
CA ALA A 196 -9.36 25.31 -29.64
C ALA A 196 -8.13 24.73 -30.36
N ALA A 197 -7.09 24.37 -29.60
CA ALA A 197 -5.89 23.73 -30.12
C ALA A 197 -6.20 22.34 -30.71
N GLN A 198 -6.99 21.53 -30.01
CA GLN A 198 -7.41 20.19 -30.46
C GLN A 198 -8.28 20.24 -31.71
N ASP A 199 -9.23 21.17 -31.78
CA ASP A 199 -10.09 21.36 -32.96
C ASP A 199 -9.26 21.76 -34.19
N GLN A 200 -8.24 22.59 -33.99
CA GLN A 200 -7.31 22.97 -35.06
C GLN A 200 -6.41 21.80 -35.48
N LEU A 201 -5.90 21.01 -34.52
CA LEU A 201 -5.08 19.83 -34.78
C LEU A 201 -5.87 18.79 -35.58
N THR A 202 -7.11 18.53 -35.18
CA THR A 202 -8.00 17.55 -35.82
C THR A 202 -8.40 17.98 -37.24
N ARG A 203 -8.67 19.27 -37.46
CA ARG A 203 -8.95 19.80 -38.82
C ARG A 203 -7.77 19.71 -39.76
N THR A 204 -6.57 19.97 -39.26
CA THR A 204 -5.37 20.07 -40.10
C THR A 204 -4.72 18.71 -40.33
N GLY A 205 -4.78 17.80 -39.35
CA GLY A 205 -4.08 16.53 -39.38
C GLY A 205 -2.55 16.66 -39.42
N ALA A 206 -2.02 17.86 -39.11
CA ALA A 206 -0.62 18.22 -39.23
C ALA A 206 -0.17 19.00 -37.97
N GLU A 207 1.14 19.22 -37.84
CA GLU A 207 1.69 20.01 -36.73
C GLU A 207 1.12 21.45 -36.74
N ILE A 208 0.67 21.92 -35.58
CA ILE A 208 0.17 23.29 -35.39
C ILE A 208 0.97 24.02 -34.32
N SER A 209 0.98 25.36 -34.39
CA SER A 209 1.52 26.23 -33.35
C SER A 209 0.40 27.10 -32.80
N THR A 210 0.27 27.17 -31.48
CA THR A 210 -0.75 27.96 -30.78
C THR A 210 -0.25 28.37 -29.40
N ASP A 211 -1.06 29.13 -28.67
CA ASP A 211 -0.80 29.54 -27.31
C ASP A 211 -1.80 28.88 -26.35
N LEU A 212 -1.29 28.32 -25.25
CA LEU A 212 -2.08 27.85 -24.12
C LEU A 212 -1.92 28.82 -22.96
N HIS A 213 -2.95 28.94 -22.13
CA HIS A 213 -2.85 29.64 -20.85
C HIS A 213 -2.96 28.64 -19.71
N ASP A 214 -2.34 28.96 -18.57
CA ASP A 214 -2.61 28.21 -17.35
C ASP A 214 -4.07 28.39 -16.92
N HIS A 215 -4.55 27.53 -16.01
CA HIS A 215 -5.94 27.61 -15.53
C HIS A 215 -6.28 28.99 -14.89
N SER A 216 -5.27 29.73 -14.44
CA SER A 216 -5.41 31.06 -13.83
C SER A 216 -5.49 32.19 -14.87
N GLY A 217 -5.09 31.92 -16.13
CA GLY A 217 -4.94 32.90 -17.19
C GLY A 217 -3.74 33.84 -17.01
N ALA A 218 -2.93 33.67 -15.98
CA ALA A 218 -1.80 34.55 -15.65
C ALA A 218 -0.58 34.29 -16.53
N ARG A 219 -0.40 33.06 -17.03
CA ARG A 219 0.77 32.66 -17.81
C ARG A 219 0.35 32.15 -19.17
N ARG A 220 1.12 32.54 -20.19
CA ARG A 220 0.94 32.11 -21.58
C ARG A 220 2.12 31.26 -21.99
N TYR A 221 1.84 30.11 -22.58
CA TYR A 221 2.84 29.18 -23.07
C TYR A 221 2.67 29.01 -24.58
N LYS A 222 3.74 29.28 -25.32
CA LYS A 222 3.77 29.00 -26.75
C LYS A 222 4.04 27.52 -26.96
N VAL A 223 3.13 26.85 -27.66
CA VAL A 223 3.16 25.40 -27.82
C VAL A 223 3.07 24.98 -29.27
N ARG A 224 3.66 23.82 -29.56
CA ARG A 224 3.47 23.08 -30.81
C ARG A 224 2.81 21.75 -30.51
N LEU A 225 1.75 21.43 -31.25
CA LEU A 225 1.05 20.15 -31.12
C LEU A 225 1.32 19.33 -32.37
N LYS A 226 1.82 18.11 -32.19
CA LYS A 226 2.07 17.16 -33.26
C LYS A 226 1.15 15.94 -33.10
N PRO A 227 0.29 15.63 -34.09
CA PRO A 227 -0.63 14.50 -33.97
C PRO A 227 0.13 13.18 -34.04
N LEU A 228 -0.38 12.16 -33.34
CA LEU A 228 0.14 10.79 -33.38
C LEU A 228 -0.84 9.88 -34.13
N GLY A 229 -0.30 8.91 -34.87
CA GLY A 229 -1.08 8.06 -35.77
C GLY A 229 -2.14 7.19 -35.08
N GLU A 230 -1.94 6.83 -33.81
CA GLU A 230 -2.82 5.92 -33.05
C GLU A 230 -3.84 6.65 -32.15
N GLY A 231 -3.99 7.97 -32.33
CA GLY A 231 -4.83 8.81 -31.47
C GLY A 231 -4.05 9.34 -30.26
N GLY A 232 -4.17 10.64 -30.01
CA GLY A 232 -3.30 11.37 -29.09
C GLY A 232 -2.37 12.33 -29.83
N TYR A 233 -1.55 13.06 -29.08
CA TYR A 233 -0.63 14.04 -29.64
C TYR A 233 0.55 14.30 -28.72
N MET A 234 1.61 14.86 -29.28
CA MET A 234 2.77 15.35 -28.54
C MET A 234 2.65 16.88 -28.43
N LEU A 235 2.74 17.39 -27.21
CA LEU A 235 2.78 18.80 -26.87
C LEU A 235 4.22 19.21 -26.59
N LEU A 236 4.68 20.22 -27.32
CA LEU A 236 6.04 20.75 -27.26
C LEU A 236 5.96 22.20 -26.78
N LEU A 237 6.47 22.48 -25.58
CA LEU A 237 6.47 23.83 -24.99
C LEU A 237 7.83 24.51 -25.20
N ASP A 238 7.82 25.76 -25.64
CA ASP A 238 9.02 26.55 -25.81
C ASP A 238 9.58 27.00 -24.45
N THR A 239 10.87 26.74 -24.19
CA THR A 239 11.50 26.92 -22.87
C THR A 239 12.35 28.19 -22.75
N GLN A 240 12.32 29.09 -23.74
CA GLN A 240 13.23 30.25 -23.87
C GLN A 240 13.28 31.20 -22.64
N GLU A 241 12.35 31.11 -21.68
CA GLU A 241 12.25 32.01 -20.52
C GLU A 241 12.58 31.35 -19.17
N THR A 242 12.95 30.07 -19.12
CA THR A 242 13.30 29.40 -17.85
C THR A 242 14.82 29.35 -17.69
N GLU A 243 15.36 29.94 -16.61
CA GLU A 243 16.75 29.71 -16.19
C GLU A 243 16.87 28.26 -15.73
N VAL A 244 17.38 27.41 -16.61
CA VAL A 244 17.41 25.97 -16.40
C VAL A 244 18.84 25.53 -16.03
N ASP A 245 19.03 25.01 -14.81
CA ASP A 245 20.33 24.50 -14.32
C ASP A 245 20.73 23.23 -15.08
N PRO A 246 21.78 23.26 -15.93
CA PRO A 246 22.18 22.17 -16.80
C PRO A 246 22.75 20.94 -16.06
N THR A 247 23.00 21.03 -14.75
CA THR A 247 23.64 19.95 -13.97
C THR A 247 22.66 18.97 -13.30
N LYS A 248 21.36 19.30 -13.25
CA LYS A 248 20.35 18.41 -12.66
C LYS A 248 19.94 17.31 -13.63
N ALA A 249 19.99 16.06 -13.16
CA ALA A 249 19.44 14.91 -13.89
C ALA A 249 17.92 15.10 -14.09
N ARG A 250 17.47 15.02 -15.33
CA ARG A 250 16.06 15.18 -15.73
C ARG A 250 15.56 13.88 -16.37
N PRO A 251 15.20 12.88 -15.55
CA PRO A 251 14.69 11.63 -16.07
C PRO A 251 13.35 11.84 -16.78
N LEU A 252 13.10 11.02 -17.79
CA LEU A 252 11.83 10.94 -18.48
C LEU A 252 10.84 10.13 -17.64
N VAL A 253 9.66 10.68 -17.36
CA VAL A 253 8.59 9.99 -16.63
C VAL A 253 7.53 9.53 -17.62
N TYR A 254 7.14 8.25 -17.60
CA TYR A 254 6.23 7.69 -18.58
C TYR A 254 5.51 6.41 -18.12
N ASP A 255 4.31 6.18 -18.65
CA ASP A 255 3.65 4.87 -18.65
C ASP A 255 2.83 4.69 -19.94
N PHE A 256 3.41 4.03 -20.95
CA PHE A 256 2.76 3.84 -22.25
C PHE A 256 1.52 2.96 -22.20
N ALA A 257 1.27 2.20 -21.12
CA ALA A 257 0.00 1.47 -20.96
C ALA A 257 -1.21 2.42 -20.91
N LEU A 258 -0.98 3.71 -20.59
CA LEU A 258 -2.00 4.76 -20.64
C LEU A 258 -2.49 5.09 -22.06
N MET A 259 -1.78 4.67 -23.11
CA MET A 259 -2.25 4.85 -24.50
C MET A 259 -3.44 3.96 -24.83
N ASP A 260 -3.45 2.74 -24.28
CA ASP A 260 -4.48 1.73 -24.54
C ASP A 260 -5.62 1.76 -23.50
N THR A 261 -5.60 2.72 -22.58
CA THR A 261 -6.52 2.71 -21.44
C THR A 261 -7.95 3.06 -21.90
N ALA A 262 -8.82 2.05 -21.85
CA ALA A 262 -10.25 2.19 -22.08
C ALA A 262 -10.95 2.85 -20.87
N GLN A 263 -12.09 3.47 -21.18
CA GLN A 263 -12.98 4.30 -20.35
C GLN A 263 -13.09 3.93 -18.86
N ALA A 264 -13.26 4.96 -18.01
CA ALA A 264 -13.43 4.84 -16.56
C ALA A 264 -14.44 3.74 -16.16
N CYS A 265 -13.95 2.70 -15.51
CA CYS A 265 -14.79 1.75 -14.78
C CYS A 265 -15.11 2.30 -13.39
N ASP A 266 -16.21 1.83 -12.78
CA ASP A 266 -16.45 2.09 -11.36
C ASP A 266 -15.21 1.64 -10.56
N ILE A 267 -14.75 2.50 -9.65
CA ILE A 267 -13.56 2.24 -8.85
C ILE A 267 -13.69 0.94 -8.05
N LEU A 268 -14.90 0.52 -7.68
CA LEU A 268 -15.14 -0.75 -6.97
C LEU A 268 -14.84 -1.98 -7.84
N ASP A 269 -15.02 -1.87 -9.15
CA ASP A 269 -14.74 -2.94 -10.11
C ASP A 269 -13.31 -2.86 -10.68
N ALA A 270 -12.61 -1.76 -10.42
CA ALA A 270 -11.25 -1.57 -10.90
C ALA A 270 -10.30 -2.66 -10.39
N PRO A 271 -9.52 -3.31 -11.27
CA PRO A 271 -8.47 -4.24 -10.89
C PRO A 271 -7.41 -3.58 -10.00
N LEU A 272 -6.98 -4.25 -8.93
CA LEU A 272 -6.01 -3.69 -7.97
C LEU A 272 -4.68 -3.28 -8.63
N ASN A 273 -4.24 -4.03 -9.64
CA ASN A 273 -2.98 -3.79 -10.33
C ASN A 273 -3.06 -2.66 -11.36
N THR A 274 -4.23 -2.08 -11.63
CA THR A 274 -4.40 -0.93 -12.52
C THR A 274 -4.83 0.34 -11.77
N LEU A 275 -4.92 0.27 -10.45
CA LEU A 275 -5.26 1.44 -9.63
C LEU A 275 -4.15 2.49 -9.71
N CYS A 276 -4.58 3.76 -9.75
CA CYS A 276 -3.75 4.87 -9.37
C CYS A 276 -3.82 4.99 -7.85
N CYS A 277 -2.68 4.92 -7.18
CA CYS A 277 -2.59 5.06 -5.73
C CYS A 277 -1.56 6.12 -5.36
N VAL A 278 -1.75 6.77 -4.23
CA VAL A 278 -0.78 7.69 -3.64
C VAL A 278 -0.51 7.20 -2.23
N ALA A 279 0.67 6.64 -2.03
CA ALA A 279 1.14 6.30 -0.69
C ALA A 279 1.69 7.57 -0.05
N PHE A 280 1.27 7.86 1.17
CA PHE A 280 1.69 9.05 1.89
C PHE A 280 1.83 8.79 3.38
N ASP A 281 2.60 9.64 4.03
CA ASP A 281 2.84 9.63 5.47
C ASP A 281 3.01 11.08 5.96
N THR A 282 2.67 11.33 7.22
CA THR A 282 2.86 12.62 7.86
C THR A 282 3.68 12.51 9.14
N GLU A 283 4.71 13.35 9.24
CA GLU A 283 5.33 13.62 10.54
C GLU A 283 4.57 14.75 11.22
N THR A 284 4.34 14.60 12.51
CA THR A 284 3.52 15.51 13.29
C THR A 284 4.25 15.93 14.55
N THR A 285 3.79 16.99 15.20
CA THR A 285 4.28 17.42 16.52
C THR A 285 3.83 16.52 17.68
N GLY A 286 3.03 15.48 17.43
CA GLY A 286 2.38 14.65 18.46
C GLY A 286 1.34 13.67 17.90
N LEU A 287 0.69 12.90 18.77
CA LEU A 287 -0.14 11.74 18.40
C LEU A 287 -1.66 12.04 18.34
N SER A 288 -2.08 13.30 18.41
CA SER A 288 -3.49 13.70 18.40
C SER A 288 -3.83 14.57 17.18
N PRO A 289 -4.56 14.05 16.17
CA PRO A 289 -5.01 14.86 15.04
C PRO A 289 -5.92 16.05 15.40
N ALA A 290 -6.53 16.02 16.59
CA ALA A 290 -7.35 17.11 17.10
C ALA A 290 -6.51 18.30 17.62
N GLU A 291 -5.33 18.04 18.19
CA GLU A 291 -4.53 19.04 18.89
C GLU A 291 -3.22 19.37 18.19
N ASP A 292 -2.62 18.40 17.52
CA ASP A 292 -1.29 18.48 16.93
C ASP A 292 -1.29 19.09 15.52
N ARG A 293 -0.09 19.27 14.97
CA ARG A 293 0.18 19.87 13.67
C ARG A 293 1.12 18.97 12.87
N VAL A 294 0.92 18.95 11.56
CA VAL A 294 1.83 18.30 10.61
C VAL A 294 3.08 19.17 10.44
N ILE A 295 4.24 18.54 10.34
CA ILE A 295 5.56 19.17 10.18
C ILE A 295 6.33 18.64 8.96
N GLN A 296 5.94 17.51 8.40
CA GLN A 296 6.42 17.01 7.11
C GLN A 296 5.31 16.22 6.41
N LEU A 297 5.27 16.28 5.10
CA LEU A 297 4.47 15.41 4.24
C LEU A 297 5.39 14.71 3.24
N GLY A 298 5.30 13.39 3.21
CA GLY A 298 5.90 12.54 2.19
C GLY A 298 4.80 11.86 1.39
N ALA A 299 4.91 11.84 0.07
CA ALA A 299 3.99 11.09 -0.78
C ALA A 299 4.66 10.61 -2.05
N VAL A 300 4.27 9.42 -2.52
CA VAL A 300 4.75 8.81 -3.76
C VAL A 300 3.59 8.22 -4.55
N ARG A 301 3.61 8.39 -5.87
CA ARG A 301 2.58 7.83 -6.75
C ARG A 301 2.90 6.41 -7.19
N ILE A 302 1.84 5.62 -7.29
CA ILE A 302 1.85 4.25 -7.78
C ILE A 302 0.84 4.19 -8.91
N LEU A 303 1.27 3.71 -10.05
CA LEU A 303 0.44 3.52 -11.23
C LEU A 303 0.69 2.13 -11.81
N ASN A 304 -0.36 1.43 -12.16
CA ASN A 304 -0.27 0.09 -12.75
C ASN A 304 0.61 -0.90 -11.94
N GLY A 305 0.52 -0.81 -10.61
CA GLY A 305 1.28 -1.64 -9.68
C GLY A 305 2.77 -1.32 -9.61
N ARG A 306 3.20 -0.13 -10.06
CA ARG A 306 4.60 0.33 -10.04
C ARG A 306 4.68 1.71 -9.43
N ILE A 307 5.73 1.97 -8.66
CA ILE A 307 6.04 3.31 -8.17
C ILE A 307 6.49 4.16 -9.36
N VAL A 308 5.93 5.36 -9.50
CA VAL A 308 6.25 6.30 -10.57
C VAL A 308 7.44 7.15 -10.12
N GLU A 309 8.62 6.88 -10.68
CA GLU A 309 9.83 7.64 -10.39
C GLU A 309 9.63 9.14 -10.72
N GLY A 310 10.00 10.02 -9.79
CA GLY A 310 9.90 11.48 -9.95
C GLY A 310 8.57 12.09 -9.53
N GLU A 311 7.52 11.28 -9.33
CA GLU A 311 6.24 11.74 -8.76
C GLU A 311 6.26 11.57 -7.24
N VAL A 312 6.90 12.55 -6.60
CA VAL A 312 7.17 12.55 -5.17
C VAL A 312 6.83 13.92 -4.58
N ILE A 313 6.20 13.94 -3.42
CA ILE A 313 6.15 15.08 -2.52
C ILE A 313 7.04 14.75 -1.33
N ASP A 314 7.97 15.65 -1.03
CA ASP A 314 8.75 15.66 0.19
C ASP A 314 8.91 17.12 0.62
N THR A 315 8.11 17.53 1.59
CA THR A 315 8.10 18.92 2.05
C THR A 315 7.95 18.99 3.54
N TYR A 316 8.73 19.86 4.17
CA TYR A 316 8.45 20.34 5.51
C TYR A 316 7.20 21.22 5.50
N VAL A 317 6.59 21.35 6.67
CA VAL A 317 5.39 22.15 6.93
C VAL A 317 5.67 23.01 8.15
N ASP A 318 5.38 24.31 8.09
CA ASP A 318 5.41 25.17 9.26
C ASP A 318 4.18 24.88 10.14
N PRO A 319 4.36 24.32 11.36
CA PRO A 319 3.25 24.01 12.25
C PRO A 319 2.68 25.26 12.95
N GLY A 320 3.30 26.43 12.79
CA GLY A 320 2.92 27.68 13.47
C GLY A 320 3.14 27.65 14.98
N ARG A 321 3.93 26.69 15.49
CA ARG A 321 4.25 26.50 16.91
C ARG A 321 5.59 25.76 17.10
N PRO A 322 6.25 25.88 18.26
CA PRO A 322 7.46 25.10 18.53
C PRO A 322 7.21 23.60 18.48
N ILE A 323 8.13 22.85 17.89
CA ILE A 323 8.08 21.39 17.83
C ILE A 323 8.47 20.80 19.20
N PRO A 324 7.63 19.95 19.82
CA PRO A 324 7.96 19.33 21.10
C PRO A 324 9.21 18.43 21.01
N PRO A 325 10.12 18.45 22.01
CA PRO A 325 11.34 17.63 21.99
C PRO A 325 11.08 16.13 21.85
N ALA A 326 9.96 15.64 22.41
CA ALA A 326 9.56 14.23 22.28
C ALA A 326 9.33 13.83 20.81
N SER A 327 8.79 14.75 20.01
CA SER A 327 8.57 14.58 18.58
C SER A 327 9.90 14.54 17.83
N THR A 328 10.75 15.56 18.05
CA THR A 328 12.07 15.68 17.45
C THR A 328 12.96 14.46 17.72
N ASN A 329 12.83 13.81 18.88
CA ASN A 329 13.58 12.60 19.19
C ASN A 329 13.25 11.40 18.29
N ILE A 330 12.08 11.40 17.64
CA ILE A 330 11.62 10.33 16.75
C ILE A 330 12.07 10.64 15.31
N HIS A 331 11.51 11.70 14.73
CA HIS A 331 11.66 12.03 13.31
C HIS A 331 12.84 12.97 13.02
N ARG A 332 13.55 13.46 14.05
CA ARG A 332 14.74 14.34 13.95
C ARG A 332 14.50 15.68 13.26
N ILE A 333 13.25 16.12 13.17
CA ILE A 333 12.86 17.43 12.63
C ILE A 333 12.87 18.46 13.74
N THR A 334 13.54 19.58 13.51
CA THR A 334 13.70 20.70 14.44
C THR A 334 12.98 21.94 13.90
N ASP A 335 12.80 22.96 14.75
CA ASP A 335 12.22 24.25 14.35
C ASP A 335 12.99 24.93 13.20
N ASP A 336 14.28 24.63 13.04
CA ASP A 336 15.10 25.18 11.96
C ASP A 336 14.74 24.61 10.59
N HIS A 337 14.32 23.35 10.51
CA HIS A 337 13.87 22.74 9.25
C HIS A 337 12.56 23.35 8.75
N VAL A 338 11.65 23.71 9.67
CA VAL A 338 10.29 24.18 9.33
C VAL A 338 10.16 25.70 9.25
N ARG A 339 11.19 26.46 9.65
CA ARG A 339 11.14 27.93 9.80
C ARG A 339 10.66 28.69 8.54
N ASN A 340 11.02 28.21 7.36
CA ASN A 340 10.64 28.82 6.08
C ASN A 340 9.76 27.87 5.24
N ALA A 341 9.23 26.83 5.88
CA ALA A 341 8.36 25.88 5.22
C ALA A 341 6.98 26.51 4.95
N PRO A 342 6.27 26.07 3.90
CA PRO A 342 4.89 26.48 3.67
C PRO A 342 3.95 26.05 4.82
N ASP A 343 2.83 26.74 4.95
CA ASP A 343 1.77 26.31 5.87
C ASP A 343 1.09 25.01 5.41
N PHE A 344 0.44 24.33 6.35
CA PHE A 344 -0.23 23.05 6.07
C PHE A 344 -1.35 23.17 5.03
N ASP A 345 -2.04 24.31 4.97
CA ASP A 345 -3.18 24.49 4.07
C ASP A 345 -2.70 24.58 2.60
N THR A 346 -1.52 25.16 2.36
CA THR A 346 -0.85 25.20 1.06
C THR A 346 -0.36 23.82 0.66
N VAL A 347 0.37 23.14 1.54
CA VAL A 347 0.86 21.77 1.28
C VAL A 347 -0.29 20.80 1.05
N GLY A 348 -1.39 20.92 1.80
CA GLY A 348 -2.56 20.07 1.63
C GLY A 348 -3.31 20.31 0.33
N ARG A 349 -3.34 21.54 -0.21
CA ARG A 349 -3.89 21.81 -1.55
C ARG A 349 -3.03 21.18 -2.65
N ASP A 350 -1.71 21.29 -2.54
CA ASP A 350 -0.78 20.66 -3.48
C ASP A 350 -0.89 19.14 -3.44
N PHE A 351 -1.01 18.57 -2.24
CA PHE A 351 -1.25 17.14 -2.05
C PHE A 351 -2.61 16.69 -2.60
N HIS A 352 -3.67 17.48 -2.39
CA HIS A 352 -4.99 17.19 -2.96
C HIS A 352 -4.93 17.15 -4.49
N HIS A 353 -4.26 18.13 -5.10
CA HIS A 353 -4.03 18.13 -6.55
C HIS A 353 -3.23 16.90 -6.97
N PHE A 354 -2.12 16.61 -6.30
CA PHE A 354 -1.29 15.44 -6.59
C PHE A 354 -2.06 14.12 -6.50
N ALA A 355 -3.01 14.02 -5.57
CA ALA A 355 -3.79 12.82 -5.28
C ALA A 355 -5.14 12.70 -6.01
N ARG A 356 -5.60 13.68 -6.81
CA ARG A 356 -6.90 13.55 -7.51
C ARG A 356 -6.97 12.26 -8.32
N GLU A 357 -8.15 11.63 -8.27
CA GLU A 357 -8.48 10.36 -8.93
C GLU A 357 -7.62 9.17 -8.50
N ALA A 358 -6.88 9.31 -7.40
CA ALA A 358 -6.10 8.23 -6.81
C ALA A 358 -6.78 7.69 -5.54
N VAL A 359 -6.46 6.43 -5.23
CA VAL A 359 -6.69 5.85 -3.91
C VAL A 359 -5.55 6.31 -2.99
N LEU A 360 -5.91 6.92 -1.86
CA LEU A 360 -4.93 7.28 -0.83
C LEU A 360 -4.53 6.03 -0.04
N VAL A 361 -3.24 5.89 0.24
CA VAL A 361 -2.67 4.73 0.92
C VAL A 361 -1.78 5.24 2.04
N ALA A 362 -2.01 4.77 3.26
CA ALA A 362 -1.15 5.08 4.40
C ALA A 362 -1.05 3.87 5.33
N HIS A 363 -0.08 3.89 6.22
CA HIS A 363 0.06 2.90 7.27
C HIS A 363 -0.61 3.43 8.54
N ASN A 364 -1.74 2.86 8.96
CA ASN A 364 -2.66 3.46 9.94
C ASN A 364 -3.35 4.73 9.41
N ALA A 365 -3.88 4.63 8.19
CA ALA A 365 -4.46 5.74 7.42
C ALA A 365 -5.46 6.66 8.15
N PRO A 366 -6.30 6.19 9.11
CA PRO A 366 -7.18 7.07 9.85
C PRO A 366 -6.48 8.22 10.58
N PHE A 367 -5.22 8.03 11.00
CA PHE A 367 -4.44 9.06 11.68
C PHE A 367 -4.10 10.22 10.72
N ASP A 368 -3.39 9.93 9.62
CA ASP A 368 -2.91 10.96 8.69
C ASP A 368 -4.07 11.69 8.01
N ILE A 369 -5.08 10.94 7.54
CA ILE A 369 -6.21 11.53 6.80
C ILE A 369 -7.06 12.47 7.67
N ALA A 370 -7.01 12.32 9.00
CA ALA A 370 -7.75 13.18 9.92
C ALA A 370 -7.23 14.63 9.89
N PHE A 371 -5.92 14.85 9.71
CA PHE A 371 -5.36 16.20 9.59
C PHE A 371 -5.88 16.93 8.35
N PHE A 372 -5.92 16.23 7.22
CA PHE A 372 -6.42 16.74 5.94
C PHE A 372 -7.92 17.02 6.00
N ARG A 373 -8.73 16.08 6.51
CA ARG A 373 -10.18 16.27 6.67
C ARG A 373 -10.54 17.42 7.60
N ARG A 374 -9.81 17.58 8.71
CA ARG A 374 -10.00 18.71 9.64
C ARG A 374 -9.71 20.07 9.00
N SER A 375 -8.86 20.10 7.99
CA SER A 375 -8.40 21.32 7.32
C SER A 375 -9.10 21.57 5.99
N ALA A 376 -10.00 20.68 5.58
CA ALA A 376 -10.73 20.70 4.30
C ALA A 376 -11.38 22.05 4.00
N ASP A 377 -12.11 22.61 4.96
CA ASP A 377 -12.82 23.88 4.80
C ASP A 377 -11.87 25.06 4.58
N ARG A 378 -10.72 25.09 5.29
CA ARG A 378 -9.69 26.13 5.13
C ARG A 378 -8.93 25.99 3.82
N MET A 379 -8.73 24.75 3.37
CA MET A 379 -8.11 24.43 2.09
C MET A 379 -9.06 24.69 0.91
N GLY A 380 -10.37 24.74 1.14
CA GLY A 380 -11.38 24.87 0.09
C GLY A 380 -11.53 23.60 -0.76
N VAL A 381 -11.23 22.43 -0.19
CA VAL A 381 -11.24 21.14 -0.90
C VAL A 381 -12.10 20.12 -0.15
N THR A 382 -12.55 19.08 -0.86
CA THR A 382 -13.21 17.92 -0.25
C THR A 382 -12.29 16.70 -0.34
N TRP A 383 -12.15 15.96 0.76
CA TRP A 383 -11.36 14.72 0.84
C TRP A 383 -12.26 13.49 0.73
N ASP A 384 -12.80 13.26 -0.46
CA ASP A 384 -13.65 12.13 -0.84
C ASP A 384 -12.87 10.94 -1.44
N HIS A 385 -11.55 11.06 -1.55
CA HIS A 385 -10.66 10.01 -1.98
C HIS A 385 -10.91 8.69 -1.23
N PRO A 386 -11.00 7.54 -1.93
CA PRO A 386 -10.96 6.24 -1.30
C PRO A 386 -9.64 6.05 -0.56
N VAL A 387 -9.67 5.34 0.56
CA VAL A 387 -8.49 5.12 1.42
C VAL A 387 -8.24 3.63 1.60
N LEU A 388 -6.98 3.22 1.45
CA LEU A 388 -6.47 1.91 1.83
C LEU A 388 -5.50 2.06 3.00
N ASP A 389 -5.70 1.22 4.01
CA ASP A 389 -4.80 1.13 5.16
C ASP A 389 -3.96 -0.15 5.05
N THR A 390 -2.64 0.01 4.95
CA THR A 390 -1.73 -1.13 4.83
C THR A 390 -1.68 -2.00 6.08
N VAL A 391 -2.08 -1.50 7.26
CA VAL A 391 -2.30 -2.32 8.46
C VAL A 391 -3.42 -3.32 8.23
N LEU A 392 -4.55 -2.86 7.68
CA LEU A 392 -5.69 -3.72 7.37
C LEU A 392 -5.37 -4.69 6.24
N LEU A 393 -4.66 -4.25 5.20
CA LEU A 393 -4.19 -5.14 4.14
C LEU A 393 -3.23 -6.21 4.69
N SER A 394 -2.31 -5.82 5.58
CA SER A 394 -1.43 -6.75 6.27
C SER A 394 -2.23 -7.77 7.08
N ALA A 395 -3.29 -7.37 7.78
CA ALA A 395 -4.15 -8.28 8.55
C ALA A 395 -4.94 -9.24 7.64
N VAL A 396 -5.44 -8.77 6.50
CA VAL A 396 -6.11 -9.62 5.50
C VAL A 396 -5.15 -10.67 4.94
N VAL A 397 -3.90 -10.30 4.66
CA VAL A 397 -2.91 -11.20 4.06
C VAL A 397 -2.33 -12.16 5.10
N PHE A 398 -1.89 -11.65 6.25
CA PHE A 398 -1.08 -12.38 7.24
C PHE A 398 -1.83 -12.79 8.51
N GLY A 399 -3.10 -12.42 8.65
CA GLY A 399 -3.92 -12.70 9.83
C GLY A 399 -3.82 -11.59 10.89
N THR A 400 -4.84 -11.44 11.73
CA THR A 400 -5.00 -10.32 12.70
C THR A 400 -4.09 -10.40 13.93
N THR A 401 -3.40 -11.51 14.13
CA THR A 401 -2.52 -11.74 15.30
C THR A 401 -1.05 -11.44 15.00
N ALA A 402 -0.72 -11.12 13.76
CA ALA A 402 0.64 -10.76 13.37
C ALA A 402 0.97 -9.33 13.82
N ASP A 403 2.26 -9.03 13.99
CA ASP A 403 2.72 -7.65 14.09
C ASP A 403 2.48 -6.94 12.75
N HIS A 404 1.75 -5.83 12.82
CA HIS A 404 1.32 -5.03 11.69
C HIS A 404 1.98 -3.66 11.66
N SER A 405 3.02 -3.40 12.46
CA SER A 405 3.86 -2.21 12.31
C SER A 405 4.50 -2.16 10.91
N LEU A 406 4.83 -0.94 10.46
CA LEU A 406 5.46 -0.74 9.14
C LEU A 406 6.77 -1.50 9.04
N ASP A 407 7.56 -1.48 10.12
CA ASP A 407 8.81 -2.24 10.23
C ASP A 407 8.57 -3.75 10.08
N ALA A 408 7.63 -4.33 10.83
CA ALA A 408 7.33 -5.76 10.72
C ALA A 408 6.78 -6.13 9.33
N LEU A 409 6.01 -5.25 8.71
CA LEU A 409 5.51 -5.43 7.36
C LEU A 409 6.65 -5.38 6.32
N CYS A 410 7.53 -4.37 6.40
CA CYS A 410 8.68 -4.24 5.51
C CYS A 410 9.62 -5.44 5.63
N ASP A 411 9.93 -5.86 6.85
CA ASP A 411 10.74 -7.04 7.13
C ASP A 411 10.14 -8.31 6.54
N ARG A 412 8.81 -8.46 6.58
CA ARG A 412 8.11 -9.62 6.03
C ARG A 412 8.07 -9.61 4.50
N LEU A 413 7.96 -8.42 3.92
CA LEU A 413 7.92 -8.21 2.47
C LEU A 413 9.30 -8.02 1.85
N GLY A 414 10.39 -8.05 2.62
CA GLY A 414 11.74 -7.78 2.13
C GLY A 414 11.87 -6.39 1.50
N VAL A 415 11.21 -5.38 2.09
CA VAL A 415 11.36 -3.96 1.76
C VAL A 415 12.47 -3.39 2.62
N THR A 416 13.43 -2.71 2.01
CA THR A 416 14.58 -2.14 2.73
C THR A 416 14.47 -0.62 2.71
N ILE A 417 14.37 -0.01 3.88
CA ILE A 417 14.37 1.44 4.05
C ILE A 417 15.80 1.87 4.42
N PRO A 418 16.45 2.76 3.67
CA PRO A 418 17.74 3.30 4.07
C PRO A 418 17.67 3.93 5.47
N PRO A 419 18.66 3.71 6.36
CA PRO A 419 18.63 4.22 7.73
C PRO A 419 18.43 5.74 7.84
N GLU A 420 18.90 6.49 6.84
CA GLU A 420 18.79 7.95 6.72
C GLU A 420 17.39 8.43 6.33
N MET A 421 16.59 7.57 5.67
CA MET A 421 15.21 7.87 5.29
C MET A 421 14.20 7.39 6.34
N ARG A 422 14.63 6.54 7.29
CA ARG A 422 13.73 6.00 8.31
C ARG A 422 13.23 7.10 9.24
N HIS A 423 11.94 7.06 9.59
CA HIS A 423 11.27 8.09 10.41
C HIS A 423 11.35 9.48 9.76
N THR A 424 11.28 9.47 8.43
CA THR A 424 10.96 10.65 7.64
C THR A 424 9.68 10.34 6.89
N ALA A 425 8.84 11.36 6.69
CA ALA A 425 7.58 11.16 6.00
C ALA A 425 7.78 10.55 4.59
N LEU A 426 8.84 10.97 3.87
CA LEU A 426 9.15 10.40 2.56
C LEU A 426 9.56 8.93 2.63
N GLY A 427 10.42 8.57 3.59
CA GLY A 427 10.88 7.19 3.74
C GLY A 427 9.76 6.22 4.09
N ASP A 428 8.87 6.65 4.99
CA ASP A 428 7.74 5.81 5.43
C ASP A 428 6.64 5.75 4.35
N ALA A 429 6.42 6.82 3.57
CA ALA A 429 5.59 6.80 2.37
C ALA A 429 6.13 5.85 1.28
N GLN A 430 7.45 5.89 1.02
CA GLN A 430 8.11 5.00 0.07
C GLN A 430 8.01 3.54 0.51
N ALA A 431 8.25 3.25 1.78
CA ALA A 431 8.11 1.93 2.36
C ALA A 431 6.67 1.40 2.24
N THR A 432 5.69 2.27 2.53
CA THR A 432 4.26 1.98 2.37
C THR A 432 3.91 1.67 0.91
N ALA A 433 4.50 2.39 -0.04
CA ALA A 433 4.29 2.15 -1.46
C ALA A 433 4.85 0.79 -1.92
N GLU A 434 6.09 0.49 -1.54
CA GLU A 434 6.72 -0.80 -1.84
C GLU A 434 5.97 -1.96 -1.18
N ALA A 435 5.51 -1.76 0.05
CA ALA A 435 4.67 -2.73 0.75
C ALA A 435 3.37 -2.97 -0.01
N LEU A 436 2.66 -1.92 -0.45
CA LEU A 436 1.44 -2.05 -1.24
C LEU A 436 1.69 -2.82 -2.54
N VAL A 437 2.72 -2.46 -3.32
CA VAL A 437 3.08 -3.13 -4.57
C VAL A 437 3.28 -4.64 -4.34
N LYS A 438 3.93 -5.02 -3.24
CA LYS A 438 4.13 -6.44 -2.88
C LYS A 438 2.89 -7.11 -2.30
N LEU A 439 1.97 -6.37 -1.67
CA LEU A 439 0.71 -6.89 -1.15
C LEU A 439 -0.32 -7.18 -2.25
N ILE A 440 -0.37 -6.38 -3.33
CA ILE A 440 -1.31 -6.55 -4.45
C ILE A 440 -1.36 -8.00 -4.97
N PRO A 441 -0.24 -8.65 -5.37
CA PRO A 441 -0.30 -10.03 -5.86
C PRO A 441 -0.73 -11.04 -4.78
N LEU A 442 -0.47 -10.77 -3.50
CA LEU A 442 -0.90 -11.65 -2.39
C LEU A 442 -2.41 -11.58 -2.19
N LEU A 443 -2.99 -10.38 -2.28
CA LEU A 443 -4.43 -10.15 -2.25
C LEU A 443 -5.09 -10.85 -3.44
N GLN A 444 -4.52 -10.71 -4.65
CA GLN A 444 -4.99 -11.42 -5.85
C GLN A 444 -4.93 -12.94 -5.68
N GLY A 445 -3.87 -13.46 -5.05
CA GLY A 445 -3.75 -14.88 -4.69
C GLY A 445 -4.78 -15.35 -3.65
N LYS A 446 -5.36 -14.44 -2.87
CA LYS A 446 -6.54 -14.69 -1.99
C LYS A 446 -7.87 -14.57 -2.73
N GLY A 447 -7.87 -14.29 -4.02
CA GLY A 447 -9.08 -14.09 -4.83
C GLY A 447 -9.62 -12.66 -4.77
N LEU A 448 -8.93 -11.74 -4.07
CA LEU A 448 -9.28 -10.32 -4.02
C LEU A 448 -8.58 -9.60 -5.18
N ARG A 449 -9.28 -9.44 -6.29
CA ARG A 449 -8.74 -8.91 -7.55
C ARG A 449 -9.16 -7.47 -7.84
N THR A 450 -10.28 -7.02 -7.28
CA THR A 450 -10.78 -5.66 -7.45
C THR A 450 -10.69 -4.85 -6.17
N PHE A 451 -10.70 -3.53 -6.29
CA PHE A 451 -10.73 -2.61 -5.16
C PHE A 451 -11.92 -2.86 -4.24
N GLY A 452 -13.12 -3.03 -4.79
CA GLY A 452 -14.34 -3.27 -4.02
C GLY A 452 -14.29 -4.55 -3.18
N GLN A 453 -13.66 -5.60 -3.71
CA GLN A 453 -13.43 -6.85 -2.95
C GLN A 453 -12.48 -6.62 -1.77
N VAL A 454 -11.40 -5.88 -1.98
CA VAL A 454 -10.46 -5.53 -0.89
C VAL A 454 -11.14 -4.70 0.19
N ILE A 455 -11.91 -3.68 -0.19
CA ILE A 455 -12.65 -2.83 0.77
C ILE A 455 -13.68 -3.64 1.55
N ALA A 456 -14.38 -4.59 0.93
CA ALA A 456 -15.32 -5.45 1.61
C ALA A 456 -14.61 -6.32 2.68
N GLU A 457 -13.44 -6.88 2.35
CA GLU A 457 -12.68 -7.73 3.26
C GLU A 457 -12.03 -6.91 4.39
N THR A 458 -11.45 -5.75 4.09
CA THR A 458 -10.86 -4.88 5.13
C THR A 458 -11.90 -4.37 6.11
N LYS A 459 -13.15 -4.11 5.68
CA LYS A 459 -14.28 -3.77 6.58
C LYS A 459 -14.66 -4.90 7.55
N ARG A 460 -14.39 -6.16 7.19
CA ARG A 460 -14.60 -7.32 8.07
C ARG A 460 -13.51 -7.38 9.15
N HIS A 461 -12.26 -7.11 8.76
CA HIS A 461 -11.11 -7.10 9.66
C HIS A 461 -11.00 -5.83 10.52
N GLY A 462 -11.43 -4.66 10.02
CA GLY A 462 -11.37 -3.39 10.74
C GLY A 462 -12.23 -3.39 12.00
N ARG A 463 -13.39 -4.07 11.98
CA ARG A 463 -14.21 -4.29 13.18
C ARG A 463 -13.47 -5.10 14.25
N LEU A 464 -12.70 -6.10 13.84
CA LEU A 464 -11.92 -6.96 14.74
C LEU A 464 -10.69 -6.24 15.33
N ILE A 465 -10.09 -5.29 14.58
CA ILE A 465 -8.91 -4.53 15.04
C ILE A 465 -9.32 -3.34 15.93
N GLN A 466 -10.43 -2.67 15.65
CA GLN A 466 -10.96 -1.63 16.55
C GLN A 466 -11.27 -2.19 17.93
N ASP A 467 -11.82 -3.41 18.02
CA ASP A 467 -12.11 -4.07 19.29
C ASP A 467 -10.83 -4.38 20.11
N LEU A 468 -9.68 -4.57 19.45
CA LEU A 468 -8.39 -4.86 20.10
C LEU A 468 -7.64 -3.60 20.57
N ASN A 469 -7.93 -2.44 19.98
CA ASN A 469 -7.31 -1.15 20.29
C ASN A 469 -8.19 -0.22 21.13
N THR A 470 -9.42 -0.62 21.48
CA THR A 470 -10.15 0.04 22.58
C THR A 470 -9.41 -0.25 23.89
N PRO A 471 -8.85 0.76 24.58
CA PRO A 471 -8.30 0.51 25.90
C PRO A 471 -9.44 0.02 26.79
N HIS A 472 -9.33 -1.21 27.30
CA HIS A 472 -10.11 -1.60 28.45
C HIS A 472 -9.61 -0.77 29.64
N GLY A 473 -10.25 0.37 29.85
CA GLY A 473 -10.10 1.27 31.00
C GLY A 473 -11.45 1.86 31.35
#